data_AF-A0A484ZN50-F1
#
_entry.id   AF-A0A484ZN50-F1
#
_cell.length_a   1.000
_cell.length_b   1.000
_cell.length_c   1.000
_cell.angle_alpha   90.00
_cell.angle_beta   90.00
_cell.angle_gamma   90.00
#
_symmetry.space_group_name_H-M   'P 1'
#
loop_
_entity.id
_entity.type
_entity.pdbx_description
1 polymer ?
#
loop_
_entity_poly.entity_id
_entity_poly.type
_entity_poly.pdbx_seq_one_letter_code
_entity_poly.pdbx_strand_id
1 'polypeptide(L)'
;MNLSQVDVLAIVVSDRNAELFAVFCRDNGLYLYDKSTDSLKQLAIVDGIVLLDKPIKLYFHTPYIGVTENFGLNAAVINLNTGATQLFRREDYHADVSSYSMAFIERQGRTLLVHQTQWNRLDITDLQDGRLLTPREISIEEIEPEKRLPGTAPCYNRLNYMDYFHSQLLVSPQFGRILDNGWMWAPVDNIRCIEVETFLTGYEFSTIAVEYTNGYNWDRPCAFWMRTDL
;
A
#
# COMPACT_ATOMS: atom_id res chain seq x y z
N MET A 1 6.35 -28.70 -11.38
CA MET A 1 5.76 -28.80 -10.03
C MET A 1 4.25 -28.65 -10.19
N ASN A 2 3.44 -29.48 -9.54
CA ASN A 2 1.97 -29.35 -9.61
C ASN A 2 1.50 -28.56 -8.38
N LEU A 3 0.72 -27.48 -8.57
CA LEU A 3 0.15 -26.70 -7.45
C LEU A 3 -0.79 -27.53 -6.57
N SER A 4 -1.25 -28.70 -7.03
CA SER A 4 -2.10 -29.60 -6.23
C SER A 4 -1.47 -30.08 -4.91
N GLN A 5 -0.18 -29.84 -4.69
CA GLN A 5 0.54 -30.21 -3.48
C GLN A 5 0.86 -29.03 -2.54
N VAL A 6 0.53 -27.79 -2.92
CA VAL A 6 0.85 -26.60 -2.12
C VAL A 6 -0.41 -25.75 -1.94
N ASP A 7 -0.72 -25.39 -0.69
CA ASP A 7 -1.90 -24.58 -0.37
C ASP A 7 -1.73 -23.15 -0.88
N VAL A 8 -2.57 -22.74 -1.83
CA VAL A 8 -2.51 -21.41 -2.47
C VAL A 8 -3.22 -20.40 -1.59
N LEU A 9 -2.51 -19.33 -1.22
CA LEU A 9 -3.04 -18.26 -0.36
C LEU A 9 -3.56 -17.07 -1.15
N ALA A 10 -2.92 -16.74 -2.28
CA ALA A 10 -3.31 -15.60 -3.10
C ALA A 10 -2.88 -15.80 -4.57
N ILE A 11 -3.68 -15.23 -5.47
CA ILE A 11 -3.40 -15.18 -6.91
C ILE A 11 -3.71 -13.76 -7.40
N VAL A 12 -2.86 -13.22 -8.27
CA VAL A 12 -3.14 -11.96 -8.98
C VAL A 12 -2.63 -12.04 -10.42
N VAL A 13 -3.38 -11.46 -11.35
CA VAL A 13 -2.96 -11.30 -12.75
C VAL A 13 -2.04 -10.08 -12.88
N SER A 14 -1.05 -10.14 -13.77
CA SER A 14 -0.24 -8.95 -14.09
C SER A 14 -1.12 -7.88 -14.73
N ASP A 15 -0.95 -6.65 -14.27
CA ASP A 15 -1.64 -5.49 -14.84
C ASP A 15 -1.15 -5.13 -16.26
N ARG A 16 0.00 -5.66 -16.69
CA ARG A 16 0.59 -5.47 -18.02
C ARG A 16 0.43 -6.66 -18.94
N ASN A 17 0.13 -7.85 -18.42
CA ASN A 17 0.01 -9.06 -19.22
C ASN A 17 -1.02 -10.03 -18.61
N ALA A 18 -2.18 -10.14 -19.25
CA ALA A 18 -3.28 -10.99 -18.79
C ALA A 18 -2.97 -12.51 -18.83
N GLU A 19 -1.85 -12.93 -19.42
CA GLU A 19 -1.41 -14.33 -19.44
C GLU A 19 -0.46 -14.67 -18.27
N LEU A 20 -0.01 -13.67 -17.50
CA LEU A 20 0.90 -13.88 -16.37
C LEU A 20 0.17 -13.74 -15.03
N PHE A 21 0.38 -14.70 -14.15
CA PHE A 21 -0.21 -14.75 -12.81
C PHE A 21 0.87 -14.94 -11.76
N ALA A 22 0.84 -14.12 -10.72
CA ALA A 22 1.60 -14.37 -9.51
C ALA A 22 0.75 -15.24 -8.57
N VAL A 23 1.35 -16.29 -8.02
CA VAL A 23 0.70 -17.24 -7.10
C VAL A 23 1.56 -17.33 -5.85
N PHE A 24 0.98 -17.06 -4.68
CA PHE A 24 1.66 -17.17 -3.40
C PHE A 24 1.04 -18.28 -2.55
N CYS A 25 1.90 -19.09 -1.95
CA CYS A 25 1.51 -20.33 -1.31
C CYS A 25 1.95 -20.39 0.17
N ARG A 26 1.37 -21.32 0.93
CA ARG A 26 1.59 -21.48 2.38
C ARG A 26 3.01 -21.89 2.76
N ASP A 27 3.80 -22.38 1.82
CA ASP A 27 5.23 -22.68 2.00
C ASP A 27 6.13 -21.43 1.85
N ASN A 28 5.54 -20.23 1.86
CA ASN A 28 6.19 -18.97 1.50
C ASN A 28 6.71 -18.91 0.06
N GLY A 29 6.34 -19.87 -0.78
CA GLY A 29 6.70 -19.89 -2.19
C GLY A 29 5.92 -18.84 -2.98
N LEU A 30 6.65 -17.99 -3.71
CA LEU A 30 6.10 -17.16 -4.77
C LEU A 30 6.39 -17.80 -6.13
N TYR A 31 5.34 -17.99 -6.91
CA TYR A 31 5.39 -18.62 -8.22
C TYR A 31 4.86 -17.67 -9.30
N LEU A 32 5.41 -17.81 -10.50
CA LEU A 32 4.88 -17.22 -11.73
C LEU A 32 4.25 -18.34 -12.55
N TYR A 33 2.96 -18.18 -12.85
CA TYR A 33 2.26 -19.00 -13.81
C TYR A 33 2.09 -18.23 -15.12
N ASP A 34 2.51 -18.84 -16.22
CA ASP A 34 2.32 -18.32 -17.57
C ASP A 34 1.32 -19.22 -18.30
N LYS A 35 0.12 -18.65 -18.52
CA LYS A 35 -1.00 -19.33 -19.18
C LYS A 35 -0.72 -19.62 -20.66
N SER A 36 0.12 -18.83 -21.32
CA SER A 36 0.44 -19.01 -22.74
C SER A 36 1.31 -20.25 -22.98
N THR A 37 2.13 -20.61 -21.98
CA THR A 37 3.04 -21.76 -22.03
C THR A 37 2.59 -22.91 -21.13
N ASP A 38 1.49 -22.74 -20.40
CA ASP A 38 1.02 -23.66 -19.36
C ASP A 38 2.15 -24.06 -18.39
N SER A 39 2.92 -23.06 -17.96
CA SER A 39 4.11 -23.27 -17.15
C SER A 39 4.04 -22.56 -15.80
N LEU A 40 4.55 -23.24 -14.77
CA LEU A 40 4.66 -22.71 -13.41
C LEU A 40 6.12 -22.75 -12.96
N LYS A 41 6.65 -21.60 -12.58
CA LYS A 41 8.02 -21.44 -12.10
C LYS A 41 8.02 -20.84 -10.70
N GLN A 42 8.71 -21.46 -9.76
CA GLN A 42 9.00 -20.83 -8.47
C GLN A 42 10.01 -19.71 -8.67
N LEU A 43 9.66 -18.51 -8.20
CA LEU A 43 10.48 -17.32 -8.30
C LEU A 43 11.33 -17.10 -7.04
N ALA A 44 10.73 -17.27 -5.86
CA ALA A 44 11.36 -17.00 -4.59
C ALA A 44 10.68 -17.77 -3.44
N ILE A 45 11.39 -17.91 -2.33
CA ILE A 45 10.81 -18.13 -1.00
C ILE A 45 10.85 -16.76 -0.29
N VAL A 46 9.72 -16.33 0.26
CA VAL A 46 9.56 -14.99 0.86
C VAL A 46 9.53 -15.10 2.39
N ASP A 47 10.72 -15.12 3.02
CA ASP A 47 10.87 -15.34 4.48
C ASP A 47 10.36 -14.21 5.37
N GLY A 48 9.91 -13.08 4.79
CA GLY A 48 9.42 -11.90 5.51
C GLY A 48 7.91 -11.88 5.77
N ILE A 49 7.15 -12.83 5.24
CA ILE A 49 5.69 -12.92 5.43
C ILE A 49 5.42 -14.02 6.46
N VAL A 50 4.79 -13.66 7.58
CA VAL A 50 4.63 -14.56 8.75
C VAL A 50 3.18 -14.87 9.10
N LEU A 51 2.23 -13.98 8.79
CA LEU A 51 0.80 -14.18 9.06
C LEU A 51 0.07 -14.92 7.93
N LEU A 52 0.48 -16.17 7.66
CA LEU A 52 -0.07 -17.01 6.59
C LEU A 52 -1.46 -17.60 6.90
N ASP A 53 -1.93 -17.43 8.13
CA ASP A 53 -3.30 -17.72 8.56
C ASP A 53 -4.24 -16.53 8.33
N LYS A 54 -3.70 -15.36 7.96
CA LYS A 54 -4.44 -14.16 7.58
C LYS A 54 -4.46 -13.99 6.06
N PRO A 55 -5.41 -13.20 5.51
CA PRO A 55 -5.45 -12.90 4.09
C PRO A 55 -4.12 -12.31 3.61
N ILE A 56 -3.57 -12.91 2.55
CA ILE A 56 -2.43 -12.39 1.81
C ILE A 56 -2.94 -11.64 0.59
N LYS A 57 -2.31 -10.51 0.27
CA LYS A 57 -2.63 -9.74 -0.93
C LYS A 57 -1.39 -9.57 -1.80
N LEU A 58 -1.59 -9.80 -3.09
CA LEU A 58 -0.56 -9.68 -4.12
C LEU A 58 -0.79 -8.46 -4.99
N TYR A 59 0.31 -7.90 -5.45
CA TYR A 59 0.37 -6.80 -6.40
C TYR A 59 1.32 -7.21 -7.52
N PHE A 60 0.92 -7.10 -8.78
CA PHE A 60 1.76 -7.53 -9.89
C PHE A 60 1.87 -6.46 -10.96
N HIS A 61 2.97 -5.71 -10.88
CA HIS A 61 3.35 -4.67 -11.83
C HIS A 61 4.75 -4.95 -12.34
N THR A 62 4.86 -5.58 -13.50
CA THR A 62 6.15 -6.03 -14.05
C THR A 62 7.18 -4.89 -14.09
N PRO A 63 8.44 -5.12 -13.62
CA PRO A 63 9.03 -6.40 -13.24
C PRO A 63 8.91 -6.74 -11.75
N TYR A 64 7.93 -6.19 -11.03
CA TYR A 64 7.80 -6.38 -9.58
C TYR A 64 6.55 -7.16 -9.19
N ILE A 65 6.70 -7.99 -8.16
CA ILE A 65 5.58 -8.58 -7.43
C ILE A 65 5.67 -8.12 -5.98
N GLY A 66 4.60 -7.51 -5.47
CA GLY A 66 4.41 -7.19 -4.07
C GLY A 66 3.59 -8.29 -3.38
N VAL A 67 3.99 -8.64 -2.16
CA VAL A 67 3.26 -9.54 -1.26
C VAL A 67 3.04 -8.80 0.05
N THR A 68 1.83 -8.81 0.58
CA THR A 68 1.50 -8.16 1.85
C THR A 68 0.70 -9.11 2.75
N GLU A 69 0.97 -9.05 4.04
CA GLU A 69 0.01 -9.49 5.04
C GLU A 69 -1.11 -8.45 5.09
N ASN A 70 -2.29 -8.77 4.55
CA ASN A 70 -3.31 -7.74 4.32
C ASN A 70 -3.72 -7.06 5.64
N PHE A 71 -3.84 -7.82 6.73
CA PHE A 71 -4.10 -7.32 8.09
C PHE A 71 -2.93 -7.57 9.04
N GLY A 72 -1.71 -7.49 8.49
CA GLY A 72 -0.47 -7.69 9.23
C GLY A 72 0.45 -6.50 9.14
N LEU A 73 1.73 -6.75 9.39
CA LEU A 73 2.75 -5.71 9.51
C LEU A 73 3.78 -5.80 8.40
N ASN A 74 3.88 -6.94 7.73
CA ASN A 74 4.97 -7.22 6.83
C ASN A 74 4.53 -7.24 5.37
N ALA A 75 5.44 -6.77 4.53
CA ALA A 75 5.33 -6.84 3.10
C ALA A 75 6.68 -7.13 2.46
N ALA A 76 6.67 -7.61 1.23
CA ALA A 76 7.86 -7.86 0.44
C ALA A 76 7.62 -7.46 -1.01
N VAL A 77 8.66 -6.95 -1.67
CA VAL A 77 8.66 -6.71 -3.11
C VAL A 77 9.80 -7.49 -3.74
N ILE A 78 9.45 -8.31 -4.73
CA ILE A 78 10.37 -9.18 -5.46
C ILE A 78 10.57 -8.57 -6.85
N ASN A 79 11.84 -8.37 -7.23
CA ASN A 79 12.22 -7.97 -8.59
C ASN A 79 12.43 -9.22 -9.46
N LEU A 80 11.61 -9.38 -10.48
CA LEU A 80 11.61 -10.54 -11.38
C LEU A 80 12.86 -10.63 -12.26
N ASN A 81 13.53 -9.51 -12.53
CA ASN A 81 14.71 -9.48 -13.37
C ASN A 81 15.95 -9.95 -12.61
N THR A 82 16.04 -9.65 -11.31
CA THR A 82 17.23 -9.91 -10.49
C THR A 82 17.03 -11.00 -9.44
N GLY A 83 15.78 -11.34 -9.11
CA GLY A 83 15.43 -12.18 -7.96
C GLY A 83 15.60 -11.49 -6.61
N ALA A 84 15.98 -10.20 -6.59
CA ALA A 84 16.16 -9.46 -5.34
C ALA A 84 14.83 -9.27 -4.61
N THR A 85 14.84 -9.45 -3.29
CA THR A 85 13.68 -9.25 -2.41
C THR A 85 13.97 -8.07 -1.48
N GLN A 86 13.05 -7.11 -1.43
CA GLN A 86 13.06 -5.99 -0.49
C GLN A 86 11.93 -6.21 0.51
N LEU A 87 12.23 -6.06 1.81
CA LEU A 87 11.25 -6.22 2.89
C LEU A 87 10.78 -4.85 3.36
N PHE A 88 9.47 -4.73 3.61
CA PHE A 88 8.81 -3.53 4.08
C PHE A 88 7.98 -3.87 5.32
N ARG A 89 7.81 -2.87 6.19
CA ARG A 89 7.05 -3.01 7.43
C ARG A 89 6.32 -1.72 7.75
N ARG A 90 5.09 -1.85 8.24
CA ARG A 90 4.32 -0.76 8.86
C ARG A 90 4.25 -0.91 10.38
N GLU A 91 3.87 0.17 11.06
CA GLU A 91 3.49 0.14 12.48
C GLU A 91 2.23 -0.69 12.72
N ASP A 92 2.01 -1.07 13.98
CA ASP A 92 0.98 -2.02 14.39
C ASP A 92 -0.37 -1.39 14.76
N TYR A 93 -0.41 -0.06 14.88
CA TYR A 93 -1.61 0.63 15.36
C TYR A 93 -2.79 0.45 14.39
N HIS A 94 -3.82 -0.30 14.85
CA HIS A 94 -4.98 -0.68 14.05
C HIS A 94 -4.64 -1.40 12.72
N ALA A 95 -3.51 -2.08 12.65
CA ALA A 95 -3.11 -2.84 11.47
C ALA A 95 -4.00 -4.08 11.22
N ASP A 96 -4.70 -4.57 12.24
CA ASP A 96 -5.60 -5.72 12.15
C ASP A 96 -6.95 -5.41 11.47
N VAL A 97 -7.25 -4.12 11.31
CA VAL A 97 -8.51 -3.62 10.73
C VAL A 97 -8.31 -2.83 9.43
N SER A 98 -7.08 -2.40 9.13
CA SER A 98 -6.75 -1.68 7.89
C SER A 98 -5.95 -2.57 6.95
N SER A 99 -6.35 -2.65 5.69
CA SER A 99 -5.52 -3.31 4.66
C SER A 99 -4.14 -2.66 4.60
N TYR A 100 -3.09 -3.47 4.39
CA TYR A 100 -1.75 -2.95 4.14
C TYR A 100 -1.79 -2.05 2.90
N SER A 101 -1.54 -0.75 3.08
CA SER A 101 -1.50 0.18 1.95
C SER A 101 -0.23 -0.05 1.14
N MET A 102 -0.40 -0.60 -0.06
CA MET A 102 0.67 -0.81 -1.02
C MET A 102 0.14 -0.57 -2.43
N ALA A 103 0.96 0.06 -3.28
CA ALA A 103 0.67 0.27 -4.69
C ALA A 103 1.97 0.49 -5.49
N PHE A 104 1.97 0.07 -6.75
CA PHE A 104 3.00 0.44 -7.71
C PHE A 104 2.55 1.65 -8.52
N ILE A 105 3.46 2.59 -8.74
CA ILE A 105 3.27 3.73 -9.65
C ILE A 105 4.47 3.86 -10.59
N GLU A 106 4.27 4.53 -11.72
CA GLU A 106 5.35 4.88 -12.64
C GLU A 106 5.60 6.36 -12.73
N ARG A 107 6.88 6.75 -12.65
CA ARG A 107 7.32 8.12 -12.88
C ARG A 107 8.67 8.13 -13.57
N GLN A 108 8.77 8.91 -14.65
CA GLN A 108 10.03 9.13 -15.38
C GLN A 108 10.72 7.82 -15.79
N GLY A 109 9.94 6.80 -16.16
CA GLY A 109 10.45 5.47 -16.55
C GLY A 109 10.89 4.58 -15.39
N ARG A 110 10.63 4.98 -14.13
CA ARG A 110 10.92 4.18 -12.93
C ARG A 110 9.63 3.68 -12.29
N THR A 111 9.68 2.46 -11.76
CA THR A 111 8.63 1.93 -10.89
C THR A 111 8.93 2.34 -9.45
N LEU A 112 7.98 3.01 -8.83
CA LEU A 112 8.04 3.41 -7.42
C LEU A 112 7.02 2.61 -6.62
N LEU A 113 7.33 2.37 -5.36
CA LEU A 113 6.45 1.76 -4.39
C LEU A 113 5.85 2.85 -3.50
N VAL A 114 4.51 2.96 -3.49
CA VAL A 114 3.78 3.67 -2.44
C VAL A 114 3.45 2.64 -1.39
N HIS A 115 3.86 2.85 -0.14
CA HIS A 115 3.64 1.88 0.93
C HIS A 115 3.43 2.55 2.29
N GLN A 116 2.67 1.87 3.14
CA GLN A 116 2.47 2.28 4.52
C GLN A 116 3.71 1.98 5.37
N THR A 117 4.18 3.00 6.10
CA THR A 117 5.27 2.87 7.09
C THR A 117 4.77 3.10 8.51
N GLN A 118 3.73 3.93 8.68
CA GLN A 118 2.99 4.10 9.93
C GLN A 118 1.49 4.05 9.64
N TRP A 119 0.67 3.88 10.69
CA TRP A 119 -0.80 3.84 10.54
C TRP A 119 -1.35 5.06 9.77
N ASN A 120 -0.75 6.24 9.97
CA ASN A 120 -1.09 7.50 9.30
C ASN A 120 -0.02 8.01 8.33
N ARG A 121 0.81 7.12 7.78
CA ARG A 121 1.86 7.54 6.86
C ARG A 121 1.98 6.64 5.64
N LEU A 122 1.98 7.27 4.47
CA LEU A 122 2.43 6.66 3.22
C LEU A 122 3.78 7.22 2.79
N ASP A 123 4.64 6.36 2.29
CA ASP A 123 5.92 6.74 1.75
C ASP A 123 6.08 6.24 0.31
N ILE A 124 6.84 7.00 -0.49
CA ILE A 124 7.20 6.63 -1.86
C ILE A 124 8.67 6.23 -1.88
N THR A 125 8.96 5.00 -2.27
CA THR A 125 10.32 4.47 -2.41
C THR A 125 10.61 4.12 -3.87
N ASP A 126 11.77 4.52 -4.37
CA ASP A 126 12.26 4.07 -5.67
C ASP A 126 12.78 2.63 -5.52
N LEU A 127 12.16 1.68 -6.21
CA LEU A 127 12.50 0.27 -6.09
C LEU A 127 13.83 -0.09 -6.75
N GLN A 128 14.35 0.76 -7.65
CA GLN A 128 15.59 0.49 -8.34
C GLN A 128 16.80 0.61 -7.40
N ASP A 129 16.82 1.66 -6.57
CA ASP A 129 17.94 1.97 -5.66
C ASP A 129 17.56 1.91 -4.17
N GLY A 130 16.28 1.68 -3.85
CA GLY A 130 15.75 1.63 -2.49
C GLY A 130 15.60 3.00 -1.83
N ARG A 131 15.75 4.10 -2.58
CA ARG A 131 15.74 5.45 -2.02
C ARG A 131 14.33 5.89 -1.64
N LEU A 132 14.15 6.33 -0.39
CA LEU A 132 12.96 7.03 0.05
C LEU A 132 12.86 8.41 -0.62
N LEU A 133 11.74 8.68 -1.29
CA LEU A 133 11.47 9.92 -2.03
C LEU A 133 10.66 10.94 -1.23
N THR A 134 10.05 10.50 -0.14
CA THR A 134 9.21 11.34 0.73
C THR A 134 9.80 11.50 2.15
N PRO A 135 11.13 11.69 2.34
CA PRO A 135 11.65 11.90 3.68
C PRO A 135 11.11 13.22 4.26
N ARG A 136 10.62 13.20 5.50
CA ARG A 136 10.06 14.38 6.15
C ARG A 136 10.21 14.35 7.66
N GLU A 137 10.37 15.53 8.24
CA GLU A 137 10.30 15.73 9.69
C GLU A 137 8.85 15.66 10.15
N ILE A 138 8.63 14.99 11.27
CA ILE A 138 7.31 14.83 11.89
C ILE A 138 7.44 15.18 13.37
N SER A 139 6.57 16.07 13.83
CA SER A 139 6.52 16.47 15.23
C SER A 139 5.10 16.71 15.70
N ILE A 140 4.88 16.40 16.97
CA ILE A 140 3.66 16.70 17.70
C ILE A 140 4.12 17.32 19.02
N GLU A 141 3.87 18.60 19.19
CA GLU A 141 4.29 19.35 20.38
C GLU A 141 3.05 19.84 21.12
N GLU A 142 2.90 19.48 22.40
CA GLU A 142 1.87 20.10 23.24
C GLU A 142 2.12 21.60 23.32
N ILE A 143 1.10 22.39 23.05
CA ILE A 143 1.15 23.83 23.33
C ILE A 143 1.09 24.00 24.84
N GLU A 144 2.06 24.67 25.46
CA GLU A 144 2.16 24.80 26.93
C GLU A 144 0.82 25.14 27.62
N PRO A 145 0.50 24.50 28.77
CA PRO A 145 -0.78 24.70 29.49
C PRO A 145 -1.09 26.17 29.81
N GLU A 146 -0.07 26.96 30.12
CA GLU A 146 -0.17 28.39 30.43
C GLU A 146 -0.58 29.27 29.23
N LYS A 147 -0.45 28.76 28.00
CA LYS A 147 -0.93 29.41 26.77
C LYS A 147 -2.35 28.97 26.39
N ARG A 148 -2.97 28.06 27.17
CA ARG A 148 -4.32 27.55 26.93
C ARG A 148 -5.36 28.28 27.77
N LEU A 149 -6.60 28.25 27.32
CA LEU A 149 -7.73 28.66 28.15
C LEU A 149 -7.94 27.60 29.26
N PRO A 150 -8.19 28.00 30.50
CA PRO A 150 -8.46 27.05 31.58
C PRO A 150 -9.64 26.12 31.25
N GLY A 151 -9.46 24.81 31.43
CA GLY A 151 -10.51 23.81 31.19
C GLY A 151 -10.64 23.32 29.74
N THR A 152 -9.74 23.73 28.82
CA THR A 152 -9.70 23.18 27.46
C THR A 152 -8.83 21.93 27.37
N ALA A 153 -9.19 21.02 26.45
CA ALA A 153 -8.36 19.86 26.12
C ALA A 153 -6.95 20.29 25.63
N PRO A 154 -5.93 19.41 25.75
CA PRO A 154 -4.63 19.68 25.18
C PRO A 154 -4.69 20.01 23.69
N CYS A 155 -3.99 21.07 23.31
CA CYS A 155 -3.80 21.43 21.91
C CYS A 155 -2.35 21.18 21.51
N TYR A 156 -2.16 20.75 20.27
CA TYR A 156 -0.86 20.32 19.77
C TYR A 156 -0.51 21.12 18.51
N ASN A 157 0.74 21.56 18.41
CA ASN A 157 1.34 21.93 17.15
C ASN A 157 1.77 20.64 16.44
N ARG A 158 1.35 20.46 15.19
CA ARG A 158 1.56 19.23 14.42
C ARG A 158 2.26 19.57 13.11
N LEU A 159 3.41 18.94 12.85
CA LEU A 159 4.10 19.00 11.56
C LEU A 159 4.01 17.65 10.88
N ASN A 160 3.49 17.63 9.64
CA ASN A 160 3.34 16.42 8.81
C ASN A 160 2.66 15.23 9.53
N TYR A 161 1.79 15.51 10.49
CA TYR A 161 1.03 14.52 11.23
C TYR A 161 -0.46 14.66 10.92
N MET A 162 -1.02 13.69 10.20
CA MET A 162 -2.45 13.64 9.87
C MET A 162 -3.13 12.54 10.69
N ASP A 163 -4.32 12.83 11.21
CA ASP A 163 -5.09 11.89 12.04
C ASP A 163 -5.97 11.00 11.14
N TYR A 164 -5.32 10.18 10.32
CA TYR A 164 -5.96 9.43 9.23
C TYR A 164 -5.35 8.04 9.13
N PHE A 165 -6.18 7.01 9.03
CA PHE A 165 -5.75 5.63 8.87
C PHE A 165 -5.75 5.29 7.37
N HIS A 166 -4.57 5.03 6.81
CA HIS A 166 -4.47 4.56 5.43
C HIS A 166 -4.92 3.10 5.32
N SER A 167 -5.57 2.77 4.20
CA SER A 167 -6.00 1.38 3.91
C SER A 167 -5.76 1.04 2.43
N GLN A 168 -6.62 0.24 1.79
CA GLN A 168 -6.44 -0.19 0.42
C GLN A 168 -6.22 1.01 -0.52
N LEU A 169 -5.14 0.93 -1.30
CA LEU A 169 -4.83 1.88 -2.35
C LEU A 169 -5.32 1.38 -3.70
N LEU A 170 -5.86 2.29 -4.50
CA LEU A 170 -6.15 2.07 -5.92
C LEU A 170 -5.42 3.12 -6.74
N VAL A 171 -4.78 2.70 -7.84
CA VAL A 171 -3.99 3.60 -8.68
C VAL A 171 -4.73 3.93 -9.96
N SER A 172 -4.70 5.20 -10.37
CA SER A 172 -5.21 5.63 -11.68
C SER A 172 -4.38 5.01 -12.81
N PRO A 173 -4.95 4.70 -13.98
CA PRO A 173 -4.20 4.05 -15.07
C PRO A 173 -3.00 4.84 -15.60
N GLN A 174 -2.98 6.17 -15.44
CA GLN A 174 -1.85 7.02 -15.80
C GLN A 174 -0.85 7.21 -14.64
N PHE A 175 -1.03 6.53 -13.51
CA PHE A 175 -0.18 6.60 -12.32
C PHE A 175 -0.06 8.01 -11.70
N GLY A 176 -0.93 8.95 -12.09
CA GLY A 176 -0.92 10.32 -11.61
C GLY A 176 -1.69 10.51 -10.30
N ARG A 177 -2.63 9.62 -10.00
CA ARG A 177 -3.50 9.68 -8.83
C ARG A 177 -3.63 8.32 -8.14
N ILE A 178 -3.89 8.38 -6.83
CA ILE A 178 -4.17 7.23 -5.98
C ILE A 178 -5.43 7.53 -5.19
N LEU A 179 -6.37 6.59 -5.14
CA LEU A 179 -7.43 6.62 -4.13
C LEU A 179 -6.97 5.83 -2.92
N ASP A 180 -7.12 6.44 -1.76
CA ASP A 180 -6.89 5.85 -0.46
C ASP A 180 -8.23 5.60 0.22
N ASN A 181 -8.49 4.35 0.56
CA ASN A 181 -9.74 3.89 1.14
C ASN A 181 -9.71 3.85 2.67
N GLY A 182 -9.06 4.85 3.25
CA GLY A 182 -8.84 4.97 4.69
C GLY A 182 -10.03 5.50 5.48
N TRP A 183 -9.76 5.81 6.75
CA TRP A 183 -10.77 6.19 7.75
C TRP A 183 -10.18 7.11 8.83
N MET A 184 -11.03 7.66 9.67
CA MET A 184 -10.69 8.54 10.80
C MET A 184 -11.42 8.09 12.08
N TRP A 185 -11.05 8.68 13.21
CA TRP A 185 -11.61 8.35 14.53
C TRP A 185 -13.15 8.33 14.61
N ALA A 186 -13.68 7.26 15.23
CA ALA A 186 -15.07 6.93 15.56
C ALA A 186 -16.11 7.04 14.43
N PRO A 187 -16.62 5.88 14.00
CA PRO A 187 -16.41 5.35 12.65
C PRO A 187 -16.77 6.36 11.55
N VAL A 188 -15.74 7.04 11.03
CA VAL A 188 -15.86 7.86 9.83
C VAL A 188 -14.92 7.31 8.80
N ASP A 189 -15.48 6.69 7.79
CA ASP A 189 -14.72 6.36 6.62
C ASP A 189 -14.45 7.63 5.80
N ASN A 190 -13.24 7.75 5.25
CA ASN A 190 -12.86 8.90 4.45
C ASN A 190 -12.00 8.50 3.27
N ILE A 191 -12.60 8.43 2.07
CA ILE A 191 -11.84 8.19 0.86
C ILE A 191 -11.12 9.48 0.47
N ARG A 192 -9.81 9.37 0.23
CA ARG A 192 -8.97 10.49 -0.17
C ARG A 192 -8.34 10.23 -1.54
N CYS A 193 -8.20 11.28 -2.33
CA CYS A 193 -7.47 11.29 -3.59
C CYS A 193 -6.12 11.95 -3.37
N ILE A 194 -5.07 11.20 -3.70
CA ILE A 194 -3.68 11.63 -3.69
C ILE A 194 -3.32 11.93 -5.13
N GLU A 195 -2.82 13.13 -5.42
CA GLU A 195 -2.11 13.39 -6.67
C GLU A 195 -0.61 13.22 -6.40
N VAL A 196 0.05 12.42 -7.25
CA VAL A 196 1.39 11.90 -6.94
C VAL A 196 2.45 13.00 -6.86
N GLU A 197 2.43 13.98 -7.77
CA GLU A 197 3.47 15.04 -7.79
C GLU A 197 3.36 15.96 -6.56
N THR A 198 2.14 16.29 -6.16
CA THR A 198 1.88 17.10 -4.98
C THR A 198 2.18 16.32 -3.70
N PHE A 199 1.96 15.00 -3.66
CA PHE A 199 2.30 14.16 -2.51
C PHE A 199 3.81 14.07 -2.24
N LEU A 200 4.65 14.12 -3.29
CA LEU A 200 6.11 14.07 -3.13
C LEU A 200 6.67 15.17 -2.22
N THR A 201 5.96 16.29 -2.07
CA THR A 201 6.40 17.45 -1.28
C THR A 201 5.41 17.88 -0.21
N GLY A 202 4.11 17.71 -0.45
CA GLY A 202 3.03 18.09 0.49
C GLY A 202 2.52 16.94 1.36
N TYR A 203 2.94 15.70 1.08
CA TYR A 203 2.66 14.51 1.88
C TYR A 203 1.17 14.30 2.16
N GLU A 204 0.81 13.79 3.33
CA GLU A 204 -0.57 13.53 3.75
C GLU A 204 -1.51 14.73 3.56
N PHE A 205 -1.02 15.96 3.78
CA PHE A 205 -1.82 17.17 3.67
C PHE A 205 -2.09 17.64 2.24
N SER A 206 -1.39 17.11 1.24
CA SER A 206 -1.70 17.41 -0.18
C SER A 206 -2.94 16.69 -0.70
N THR A 207 -3.44 15.72 0.07
CA THR A 207 -4.55 14.85 -0.32
C THR A 207 -5.90 15.56 -0.23
N ILE A 208 -6.83 15.21 -1.11
CA ILE A 208 -8.18 15.78 -1.16
C ILE A 208 -9.18 14.73 -0.71
N ALA A 209 -10.06 15.05 0.22
CA ALA A 209 -11.15 14.17 0.57
C ALA A 209 -12.19 14.10 -0.56
N VAL A 210 -12.55 12.88 -0.96
CA VAL A 210 -13.53 12.61 -2.02
C VAL A 210 -14.88 12.23 -1.42
N GLU A 211 -14.87 11.46 -0.33
CA GLU A 211 -16.09 10.99 0.33
C GLU A 211 -15.91 10.93 1.85
N TYR A 212 -16.99 11.22 2.57
CA TYR A 212 -17.13 11.02 4.01
C TYR A 212 -18.44 10.31 4.29
N THR A 213 -18.36 9.16 4.96
CA THR A 213 -19.54 8.38 5.35
C THR A 213 -19.33 7.77 6.73
N ASN A 214 -20.35 7.81 7.58
CA ASN A 214 -20.32 7.11 8.86
C ASN A 214 -20.41 5.61 8.61
N GLY A 215 -19.44 4.84 9.10
CA GLY A 215 -19.39 3.41 8.83
C GLY A 215 -18.05 2.77 9.20
N TYR A 216 -18.08 1.45 9.28
CA TYR A 216 -16.91 0.58 9.39
C TYR A 216 -16.63 -0.09 8.04
N ASN A 217 -16.81 0.65 6.94
CA ASN A 217 -16.69 0.09 5.60
C ASN A 217 -15.32 0.45 5.02
N TRP A 218 -14.31 -0.21 5.58
CA TRP A 218 -12.94 -0.15 5.08
C TRP A 218 -12.83 -0.93 3.77
N ASP A 219 -11.97 -0.46 2.86
CA ASP A 219 -11.68 -1.17 1.59
C ASP A 219 -12.90 -1.37 0.67
N ARG A 220 -13.73 -0.34 0.58
CA ARG A 220 -14.84 -0.27 -0.36
C ARG A 220 -14.46 -0.52 -1.81
N PRO A 221 -15.39 -1.02 -2.64
CA PRO A 221 -15.23 -1.00 -4.09
C PRO A 221 -15.05 0.45 -4.59
N CYS A 222 -13.86 0.75 -5.08
CA CYS A 222 -13.55 1.99 -5.77
C CYS A 222 -13.02 1.67 -7.17
N ALA A 223 -13.24 2.58 -8.12
CA ALA A 223 -12.70 2.46 -9.46
C ALA A 223 -12.35 3.84 -10.01
N PHE A 224 -11.26 3.92 -10.77
CA PHE A 224 -11.05 5.04 -11.68
C PHE A 224 -11.77 4.75 -12.99
N TRP A 225 -12.50 5.74 -13.50
CA TRP A 225 -13.06 5.68 -14.84
C TRP A 225 -12.13 6.46 -15.76
N MET A 226 -11.64 5.80 -16.81
CA MET A 226 -10.96 6.49 -17.88
C MET A 226 -11.98 6.98 -18.89
N ARG A 227 -11.91 8.27 -19.20
CA ARG A 227 -12.56 8.78 -20.38
C ARG A 227 -11.69 8.44 -21.58
N THR A 228 -12.22 7.66 -22.52
CA THR A 228 -11.50 7.22 -23.73
C THR A 228 -11.58 8.24 -24.88
N ASP A 229 -12.14 9.41 -24.61
CA ASP A 229 -12.55 10.42 -25.58
C ASP A 229 -12.26 11.84 -25.10
N LEU A 230 -11.17 12.44 -25.60
CA LEU A 230 -11.02 13.87 -25.92
C LEU A 230 -9.96 14.03 -27.02
#